data_AF-A0A0E2BK48-F1
#
_entry.id   AF-A0A0E2BK48-F1
#
_cell.length_a   1.000
_cell.length_b   1.000
_cell.length_c   1.000
_cell.angle_alpha   90.00
_cell.angle_beta   90.00
_cell.angle_gamma   90.00
#
_symmetry.space_group_name_H-M   'P 1'
#
loop_
_entity.id
_entity.type
_entity.pdbx_description
1 polymer ?
#
loop_
_entity_poly.entity_id
_entity_poly.type
_entity_poly.pdbx_seq_one_letter_code
_entity_poly.pdbx_strand_id
1 'polypeptide(L)'
;MEKVKATLKTWDNSIRVFSEQHKDQKFYIFGIDAGELVANSEDAFQKMLANYLSKYGDRYKTEEKIRELRYNAGDFSFRIPIVKSDDIQTGLDFSFLNPQEDECRIEKELLRDGLICNREFIFKDLKITSDFKIFAFGHVY
;
A
#
# COMPACT_ATOMS: atom_id res chain seq x y z
N MET A 1 -2.87 9.36 18.57
CA MET A 1 -3.56 8.07 18.33
C MET A 1 -4.91 8.23 17.64
N GLU A 2 -5.81 9.11 18.10
CA GLU A 2 -7.11 9.41 17.45
C GLU A 2 -6.98 9.68 15.93
N LYS A 3 -5.98 10.49 15.54
CA LYS A 3 -5.68 10.78 14.13
C LYS A 3 -5.32 9.54 13.30
N VAL A 4 -4.55 8.61 13.86
CA VAL A 4 -4.20 7.33 13.21
C VAL A 4 -5.46 6.50 12.99
N LYS A 5 -6.33 6.39 13.99
CA LYS A 5 -7.61 5.68 13.88
C LYS A 5 -8.50 6.28 12.80
N ALA A 6 -8.66 7.61 12.81
CA ALA A 6 -9.47 8.32 11.81
C ALA A 6 -8.92 8.14 10.38
N THR A 7 -7.59 8.19 10.24
CA THR A 7 -6.92 7.98 8.95
C THR A 7 -7.12 6.55 8.45
N LEU A 8 -6.94 5.53 9.31
CA LEU A 8 -7.18 4.13 8.94
C LEU A 8 -8.62 3.85 8.56
N LYS A 9 -9.59 4.42 9.27
CA LYS A 9 -11.02 4.34 8.90
C LYS A 9 -11.27 4.92 7.51
N THR A 10 -10.65 6.07 7.22
CA THR A 10 -10.75 6.71 5.90
C THR A 10 -10.10 5.85 4.82
N TRP A 11 -8.94 5.25 5.12
CA TRP A 11 -8.20 4.37 4.22
C TRP A 11 -8.93 3.07 3.95
N ASP A 12 -9.52 2.42 4.95
CA ASP A 12 -10.37 1.25 4.79
C ASP A 12 -11.49 1.51 3.77
N ASN A 13 -12.22 2.62 3.94
CA ASN A 13 -13.25 3.02 2.98
C ASN A 13 -12.68 3.29 1.57
N SER A 14 -11.54 3.99 1.49
CA SER A 14 -10.90 4.31 0.22
C SER A 14 -10.43 3.06 -0.52
N ILE A 15 -9.88 2.08 0.21
CA ILE A 15 -9.42 0.79 -0.31
C ILE A 15 -10.61 -0.06 -0.75
N ARG A 16 -11.73 -0.03 -0.02
CA ARG A 16 -12.97 -0.69 -0.44
C ARG A 16 -13.45 -0.15 -1.79
N VAL A 17 -13.60 1.16 -1.93
CA VAL A 17 -14.03 1.79 -3.21
C VAL A 17 -13.04 1.49 -4.33
N PHE A 18 -11.74 1.56 -4.03
CA PHE A 18 -10.69 1.20 -4.98
C PHE A 18 -10.80 -0.27 -5.42
N SER A 19 -11.06 -1.20 -4.51
CA SER A 19 -11.25 -2.62 -4.81
C SER A 19 -12.41 -2.84 -5.78
N GLU A 20 -13.49 -2.07 -5.65
CA GLU A 20 -14.64 -2.17 -6.55
C GLU A 20 -14.33 -1.75 -7.98
N GLN A 21 -13.41 -0.79 -8.16
CA GLN A 21 -12.98 -0.28 -9.47
C GLN A 21 -11.91 -1.18 -10.13
N HIS A 22 -11.21 -1.99 -9.34
CA HIS A 22 -10.04 -2.76 -9.77
C HIS A 22 -10.18 -4.27 -9.53
N LYS A 23 -11.41 -4.82 -9.60
CA LYS A 23 -11.72 -6.24 -9.33
C LYS A 23 -10.96 -7.25 -10.19
N ASP A 24 -10.50 -6.85 -11.37
CA ASP A 24 -9.79 -7.72 -12.31
C ASP A 24 -8.26 -7.66 -12.17
N GLN A 25 -7.76 -6.74 -11.35
CA GLN A 25 -6.33 -6.56 -11.14
C GLN A 25 -5.85 -7.30 -9.91
N LYS A 26 -4.66 -7.90 -10.01
CA LYS A 26 -4.01 -8.61 -8.92
C LYS A 26 -2.85 -7.78 -8.37
N PHE A 27 -2.96 -7.39 -7.11
CA PHE A 27 -2.04 -6.47 -6.46
C PHE A 27 -0.98 -7.21 -5.67
N TYR A 28 0.28 -6.79 -5.78
CA TYR A 28 1.39 -7.38 -5.02
C TYR A 28 1.94 -6.42 -3.97
N ILE A 29 1.52 -5.15 -3.99
CA ILE A 29 2.01 -4.18 -3.03
C ILE A 29 1.02 -3.05 -2.79
N PHE A 30 0.92 -2.67 -1.51
CA PHE A 30 0.40 -1.40 -1.03
C PHE A 30 1.47 -0.68 -0.23
N GLY A 31 1.40 0.65 -0.25
CA GLY A 31 2.40 1.50 0.34
C GLY A 31 1.85 2.79 0.88
N ILE A 32 2.62 3.40 1.77
CA ILE A 32 2.42 4.78 2.23
C ILE A 32 3.58 5.61 1.72
N ASP A 33 3.34 6.45 0.73
CA ASP A 33 4.33 7.37 0.16
C ASP A 33 3.86 8.81 0.37
N ALA A 34 4.71 9.66 0.97
CA ALA A 34 4.37 11.04 1.32
C ALA A 34 3.01 11.27 2.05
N GLY A 35 2.47 10.24 2.73
CA GLY A 35 1.17 10.30 3.41
C GLY A 35 -0.02 9.85 2.55
N GLU A 36 0.22 9.47 1.30
CA GLU A 36 -0.75 8.91 0.37
C GLU A 36 -0.65 7.38 0.31
N LEU A 37 -1.79 6.74 0.04
CA LEU A 37 -1.83 5.32 -0.28
C LEU A 37 -1.42 5.12 -1.74
N VAL A 38 -0.39 4.32 -1.94
CA VAL A 38 0.09 3.91 -3.27
C VAL A 38 -0.01 2.41 -3.43
N ALA A 39 -0.24 1.92 -4.64
CA ALA A 39 -0.33 0.49 -4.91
C ALA A 39 0.18 0.16 -6.30
N ASN A 40 0.50 -1.12 -6.49
CA ASN A 40 0.82 -1.62 -7.82
C ASN A 40 0.29 -3.04 -8.05
N SER A 41 -0.10 -3.31 -9.29
CA SER A 41 -0.62 -4.60 -9.74
C SER A 41 0.36 -5.32 -10.65
N GLU A 42 0.23 -6.64 -10.77
CA GLU A 42 1.09 -7.45 -11.65
C GLU A 42 1.02 -6.93 -13.09
N ASP A 43 -0.18 -6.65 -13.60
CA ASP A 43 -0.40 -6.09 -14.95
C ASP A 43 0.26 -4.71 -15.14
N ALA A 44 0.07 -3.80 -14.17
CA ALA A 44 0.66 -2.46 -14.24
C ALA A 44 2.19 -2.52 -14.21
N PHE A 45 2.77 -3.41 -13.39
CA PHE A 45 4.21 -3.62 -13.38
C PHE A 45 4.72 -4.21 -14.71
N GLN A 46 4.04 -5.19 -15.31
CA GLN A 46 4.47 -5.75 -16.60
C GLN A 46 4.44 -4.71 -17.72
N LYS A 47 3.41 -3.86 -17.75
CA LYS A 47 3.32 -2.74 -18.71
C LYS A 47 4.46 -1.73 -18.53
N MET A 48 4.74 -1.36 -17.27
CA MET A 48 5.86 -0.49 -16.93
C MET A 48 7.19 -1.13 -17.36
N LEU A 49 7.43 -2.39 -16.98
CA LEU A 49 8.66 -3.11 -17.27
C LEU A 49 8.91 -3.18 -18.78
N ALA A 50 7.89 -3.47 -19.60
CA ALA A 50 8.00 -3.48 -21.05
C ALA A 50 8.44 -2.11 -21.62
N ASN A 51 7.84 -1.02 -21.13
CA ASN A 51 8.23 0.34 -21.53
C ASN A 51 9.66 0.70 -21.09
N TYR A 52 10.06 0.29 -19.88
CA TYR A 52 11.41 0.49 -19.37
C TYR A 52 12.45 -0.31 -20.16
N LEU A 53 12.18 -1.58 -20.45
CA LEU A 53 13.07 -2.43 -21.27
C LEU A 53 13.21 -1.90 -22.69
N SER A 54 12.14 -1.35 -23.28
CA SER A 54 12.19 -0.72 -24.61
C SER A 54 13.10 0.51 -24.65
N LYS A 55 13.25 1.25 -23.55
CA LYS A 55 14.01 2.51 -23.50
C LYS A 55 15.39 2.37 -22.90
N TYR A 56 15.54 1.46 -21.94
CA TYR A 56 16.70 1.33 -21.05
C TYR A 56 17.08 -0.14 -20.84
N GLY A 57 16.88 -1.00 -21.85
CA GLY A 57 17.08 -2.45 -21.75
C GLY A 57 18.40 -2.87 -21.09
N ASP A 58 19.49 -2.15 -21.34
CA ASP A 58 20.80 -2.41 -20.70
C ASP A 58 20.81 -2.28 -19.17
N ARG A 59 19.93 -1.47 -18.58
CA ARG A 59 19.86 -1.20 -17.14
C ARG A 59 19.09 -2.26 -16.35
N TYR A 60 18.22 -3.02 -17.02
CA TYR A 60 17.30 -3.98 -16.38
C TYR A 60 17.50 -5.41 -16.89
N LYS A 61 18.77 -5.81 -17.10
CA LYS A 61 19.15 -7.13 -17.61
C LYS A 61 19.13 -8.25 -16.58
N THR A 62 19.17 -7.91 -15.29
CA THR A 62 19.23 -8.88 -14.20
C THR A 62 17.91 -8.93 -13.43
N GLU A 63 17.59 -10.11 -12.88
CA GLU A 63 16.41 -10.28 -12.03
C GLU A 63 16.45 -9.36 -10.81
N GLU A 64 17.64 -9.08 -10.27
CA GLU A 64 17.82 -8.13 -9.17
C GLU A 64 17.35 -6.72 -9.56
N LYS A 65 17.75 -6.22 -10.73
CA LYS A 65 17.34 -4.89 -11.21
C LYS A 65 15.85 -4.81 -11.48
N ILE A 66 15.26 -5.87 -12.02
CA ILE A 66 13.81 -5.98 -12.24
C ILE A 66 13.08 -6.00 -10.89
N ARG A 67 13.62 -6.70 -9.89
CA ARG A 67 13.06 -6.75 -8.54
C ARG A 67 13.16 -5.41 -7.82
N GLU A 68 14.28 -4.68 -7.96
CA GLU A 68 14.43 -3.33 -7.45
C GLU A 68 13.37 -2.40 -8.06
N LEU A 69 13.18 -2.46 -9.39
CA LEU A 69 12.15 -1.70 -10.09
C LEU A 69 10.74 -2.05 -9.59
N ARG A 70 10.46 -3.34 -9.37
CA ARG A 70 9.15 -3.82 -8.89
C ARG A 70 8.71 -3.19 -7.57
N TYR A 71 9.66 -2.85 -6.69
CA TYR A 71 9.35 -2.27 -5.39
C TYR A 71 9.70 -0.78 -5.29
N ASN A 72 9.98 -0.11 -6.41
CA ASN A 72 10.18 1.33 -6.44
C ASN A 72 8.83 2.07 -6.39
N ALA A 73 8.51 2.64 -5.23
CA ALA A 73 7.25 3.34 -4.99
C ALA A 73 7.00 4.51 -5.97
N GLY A 74 8.07 5.18 -6.42
CA GLY A 74 7.97 6.30 -7.36
C GLY A 74 7.38 5.93 -8.72
N ASP A 75 7.44 4.65 -9.10
CA ASP A 75 6.91 4.12 -10.36
C ASP A 75 5.54 3.43 -10.19
N PHE A 76 4.96 3.43 -8.99
CA PHE A 76 3.68 2.77 -8.76
C PHE A 76 2.55 3.45 -9.55
N SER A 77 1.74 2.63 -10.21
CA SER A 77 0.73 3.13 -11.14
C SER A 77 -0.54 3.65 -10.46
N PHE A 78 -0.76 3.31 -9.19
CA PHE A 78 -1.98 3.68 -8.47
C PHE A 78 -1.65 4.59 -7.28
N ARG A 79 -2.26 5.78 -7.29
CA ARG A 79 -2.47 6.61 -6.10
C ARG A 79 -3.93 6.47 -5.72
N ILE A 80 -4.19 6.00 -4.50
CA ILE A 80 -5.54 5.68 -4.06
C ILE A 80 -6.20 6.97 -3.55
N PRO A 81 -7.28 7.43 -4.18
CA PRO A 81 -7.95 8.67 -3.77
C PRO A 81 -8.59 8.50 -2.40
N ILE A 82 -8.50 9.55 -1.58
CA ILE A 82 -9.12 9.59 -0.26
C ILE A 82 -10.64 9.78 -0.41
N VAL A 83 -11.41 8.78 0.00
CA VAL A 83 -12.88 8.82 0.04
C VAL A 83 -13.32 8.99 1.49
N LYS A 84 -13.77 10.20 1.84
CA LYS A 84 -14.36 10.49 3.16
C LYS A 84 -15.81 10.03 3.18
N SER A 85 -16.24 9.46 4.31
CA SER A 85 -17.63 9.11 4.59
C SER A 85 -17.90 9.38 6.08
N ASP A 86 -19.09 9.88 6.39
CA ASP A 86 -19.52 10.11 7.78
C ASP A 86 -20.04 8.83 8.46
N ASP A 87 -20.34 7.78 7.69
CA ASP A 87 -20.93 6.52 8.18
C ASP A 87 -19.90 5.37 8.23
N ILE A 88 -18.72 5.65 8.78
CA ILE A 88 -17.64 4.66 8.84
C ILE A 88 -17.76 3.82 10.12
N GLN A 89 -18.70 2.86 10.15
CA GLN A 89 -18.66 1.74 11.09
C GLN A 89 -17.59 0.73 10.63
N THR A 90 -16.51 0.60 11.38
CA THR A 90 -15.40 -0.30 11.03
C THR A 90 -15.20 -1.36 12.08
N GLY A 91 -15.04 -2.61 11.65
CA GLY A 91 -14.53 -3.71 12.47
C GLY A 91 -13.01 -3.71 12.62
N LEU A 92 -12.35 -2.56 12.46
CA LEU A 92 -10.90 -2.44 12.53
C LEU A 92 -10.41 -2.73 13.96
N ASP A 93 -9.40 -3.59 14.04
CA ASP A 93 -8.61 -3.82 15.23
C ASP A 93 -7.59 -2.67 15.43
N PHE A 94 -7.54 -2.15 16.65
CA PHE A 94 -6.63 -1.08 17.04
C PHE A 94 -5.58 -1.51 18.07
N SER A 95 -5.37 -2.82 18.25
CA SER A 95 -4.42 -3.35 19.23
C SER A 95 -2.97 -2.96 18.92
N PHE A 96 -2.65 -2.67 17.66
CA PHE A 96 -1.34 -2.16 17.24
C PHE A 96 -0.98 -0.79 17.87
N LEU A 97 -1.97 -0.05 18.40
CA LEU A 97 -1.79 1.21 19.13
C LEU A 97 -1.55 1.02 20.63
N ASN A 98 -1.59 -0.22 21.13
CA ASN A 98 -1.27 -0.47 22.53
C ASN A 98 0.17 0.01 22.80
N PRO A 99 0.40 0.72 23.92
CA PRO A 99 1.74 1.19 24.26
C PRO A 99 2.73 0.03 24.30
N GLN A 100 3.90 0.23 23.71
CA GLN A 100 5.03 -0.69 23.77
C GLN A 100 6.13 -0.07 24.66
N GLU A 101 6.92 -0.91 25.32
CA GLU A 101 8.18 -0.44 25.92
C GLU A 101 9.05 0.17 24.82
N ASP A 102 9.60 1.36 25.07
CA ASP A 102 10.41 2.12 24.11
C ASP A 102 9.72 2.47 22.78
N GLU A 103 8.43 2.83 22.85
CA GLU A 103 7.65 3.32 21.70
C GLU A 103 8.34 4.48 20.96
N CYS A 104 8.90 4.19 19.79
CA CYS A 104 9.53 5.17 18.89
C CYS A 104 8.80 5.29 17.55
N ARG A 105 7.69 4.57 17.34
CA ARG A 105 7.01 4.54 16.04
C ARG A 105 6.36 5.88 15.75
N ILE A 106 6.68 6.42 14.59
CA ILE A 106 6.02 7.64 14.10
C ILE A 106 4.64 7.33 13.52
N GLU A 107 3.83 8.37 13.29
CA GLU A 107 2.46 8.24 12.75
C GLU A 107 2.38 7.33 11.52
N LYS A 108 3.36 7.46 10.60
CA LYS A 108 3.44 6.66 9.38
C LYS A 108 3.67 5.17 9.64
N GLU A 109 4.47 4.83 10.64
CA GLU A 109 4.74 3.45 11.02
C GLU A 109 3.51 2.85 11.70
N LEU A 110 2.83 3.60 12.57
CA LEU A 110 1.55 3.18 13.16
C LEU A 110 0.48 2.96 12.09
N LEU A 111 0.42 3.79 11.05
CA LEU A 111 -0.50 3.60 9.93
C LEU A 111 -0.18 2.32 9.14
N ARG A 112 1.11 2.05 8.88
CA ARG A 112 1.55 0.79 8.24
C ARG A 112 1.18 -0.42 9.10
N ASP A 113 1.47 -0.37 10.39
CA ASP A 113 1.16 -1.44 11.33
C ASP A 113 -0.35 -1.67 11.41
N GLY A 114 -1.15 -0.61 11.37
CA GLY A 114 -2.61 -0.71 11.30
C GLY A 114 -3.11 -1.40 10.04
N LEU A 115 -2.53 -1.11 8.88
CA LEU A 115 -2.83 -1.82 7.62
C LEU A 115 -2.42 -3.30 7.68
N ILE A 116 -1.29 -3.63 8.31
CA ILE A 116 -0.82 -5.00 8.49
C ILE A 116 -1.74 -5.77 9.45
N CYS A 117 -2.03 -5.17 10.61
CA CYS A 117 -2.89 -5.75 11.63
C CYS A 117 -4.29 -6.06 11.10
N ASN A 118 -4.81 -5.18 10.23
CA ASN A 118 -6.13 -5.32 9.64
C ASN A 118 -6.12 -5.88 8.21
N ARG A 119 -5.02 -6.52 7.78
CA ARG A 119 -4.82 -6.92 6.39
C ARG A 119 -6.00 -7.72 5.83
N GLU A 120 -6.39 -8.78 6.53
CA GLU A 120 -7.45 -9.68 6.08
C GLU A 120 -8.81 -9.00 6.03
N PHE A 121 -9.02 -7.94 6.83
CA PHE A 121 -10.27 -7.18 6.83
C PHE A 121 -10.29 -6.13 5.71
N ILE A 122 -9.24 -5.30 5.63
CA ILE A 122 -9.15 -4.16 4.71
C ILE A 122 -9.04 -4.62 3.25
N PHE A 123 -8.29 -5.70 3.00
CA PHE A 123 -7.97 -6.16 1.65
C PHE A 123 -8.83 -7.35 1.19
N LYS A 124 -9.88 -7.72 1.94
CA LYS A 124 -10.69 -8.93 1.67
C LYS A 124 -11.29 -8.97 0.26
N ASP A 125 -11.66 -7.80 -0.27
CA ASP A 125 -12.32 -7.65 -1.57
C ASP A 125 -11.32 -7.44 -2.72
N LEU A 126 -10.02 -7.43 -2.40
CA LEU A 126 -8.93 -7.10 -3.31
C LEU A 126 -8.20 -8.39 -3.70
N LYS A 127 -8.02 -8.64 -5.00
CA LYS A 127 -7.19 -9.77 -5.44
C LYS A 127 -5.72 -9.45 -5.16
N ILE A 128 -5.12 -10.16 -4.21
CA ILE A 128 -3.71 -9.98 -3.83
C ILE A 128 -2.85 -11.19 -4.22
N THR A 129 -1.55 -10.99 -4.38
CA THR A 129 -0.58 -12.07 -4.57
C THR A 129 -0.22 -12.76 -3.25
N SER A 130 0.33 -13.97 -3.32
CA SER A 130 0.82 -14.69 -2.13
C SER A 130 1.97 -13.96 -1.44
N ASP A 131 2.78 -13.22 -2.19
CA ASP A 131 3.89 -12.39 -1.73
C ASP A 131 3.51 -10.93 -1.46
N PHE A 132 2.21 -10.62 -1.33
CA PHE A 132 1.69 -9.27 -1.13
C PHE A 132 2.36 -8.56 0.06
N LYS A 133 2.78 -7.30 -0.17
CA LYS A 133 3.50 -6.48 0.81
C LYS A 133 2.80 -5.19 1.14
N ILE A 134 2.99 -4.73 2.38
CA ILE A 134 2.57 -3.40 2.85
C ILE A 134 3.81 -2.66 3.35
N PHE A 135 4.14 -1.54 2.73
CA PHE A 135 5.31 -0.72 3.06
C PHE A 135 4.97 0.71 3.47
N ALA A 136 5.86 1.34 4.22
CA ALA A 136 5.90 2.77 4.42
C ALA A 136 7.18 3.28 3.77
N PHE A 137 7.06 4.05 2.70
CA PHE A 137 8.20 4.51 1.90
C PHE A 137 8.66 5.89 2.36
N GLY A 138 9.85 6.01 2.92
CA GLY A 138 10.39 7.32 3.27
C GLY A 138 11.84 7.21 3.66
N HIS A 139 12.61 8.24 3.33
CA HIS A 139 13.92 8.46 3.92
C HIS A 139 13.71 8.93 5.36
N VAL A 140 14.35 8.26 6.32
CA VAL A 140 14.70 8.90 7.58
C VAL A 140 15.74 9.96 7.19
N TYR A 141 15.34 11.23 7.18
CA TYR A 141 16.28 12.35 7.05
C TYR A 141 16.91 12.64 8.40
#